data_AF-A0A821KX73-F1
#
_entry.id   AF-A0A821KX73-F1
#
_cell.length_a   1.000
_cell.length_b   1.000
_cell.length_c   1.000
_cell.angle_alpha   90.00
_cell.angle_beta   90.00
_cell.angle_gamma   90.00
#
_symmetry.space_group_name_H-M   'P 1'
#
loop_
_entity.id
_entity.type
_entity.pdbx_description
1 polymer ?
#
loop_
_entity_poly.entity_id
_entity_poly.type
_entity_poly.pdbx_seq_one_letter_code
_entity_poly.pdbx_strand_id
1 'polypeptide(L)'
;IWSSSFFYFTSLEVDWIHRIVYALYDDLSSSSSSSLNGIEILHANNDYTQLIFVNRLTFSNMKTISSVNVHPLQGYLYISAYYDSQHSLIYRSLLDGSNLETFITLYQPVLSMTIDYRHPRLYVILSSGEIESYAIDSSQPWKTNVYNFKNVRPYSIDLHDDTLVVMIFNSSDSTYDEMWVEKFGKIVTDQYRKFNMPMIVRYIHEFKYPRVDTSNSKSIFYCSLWKNLTYVSYN
;
A
#
# COMPACT_ATOMS: atom_id res chain seq x y z
N ILE A 1 0.11 22.63 14.16
CA ILE A 1 1.21 22.11 15.01
C ILE A 1 1.96 21.10 14.15
N TRP A 2 3.01 21.53 13.46
CA TRP A 2 3.96 20.65 12.79
C TRP A 2 5.33 21.07 13.32
N SER A 3 5.94 20.23 14.14
CA SER A 3 7.28 20.47 14.68
C SER A 3 8.29 20.52 13.53
N SER A 4 9.35 21.29 13.72
CA SER A 4 10.43 21.65 12.79
C SER A 4 11.31 20.50 12.25
N SER A 5 10.79 19.28 12.17
CA SER A 5 11.45 18.13 11.56
C SER A 5 10.73 17.82 10.25
N PHE A 6 11.45 17.82 9.12
CA PHE A 6 10.89 17.47 7.82
C PHE A 6 10.63 15.96 7.77
N PHE A 7 9.46 15.52 8.20
CA PHE A 7 8.96 14.17 7.95
C PHE A 7 8.38 14.09 6.55
N TYR A 8 8.73 13.05 5.80
CA TYR A 8 8.13 12.76 4.50
C TYR A 8 7.10 11.65 4.66
N PHE A 9 5.88 11.88 4.18
CA PHE A 9 4.88 10.83 4.10
C PHE A 9 5.13 9.96 2.87
N THR A 10 5.38 8.67 3.09
CA THR A 10 5.72 7.70 2.03
C THR A 10 4.52 6.85 1.61
N SER A 11 3.53 6.70 2.49
CA SER A 11 2.27 6.02 2.20
C SER A 11 1.13 6.62 3.03
N LEU A 12 -0.09 6.55 2.50
CA LEU A 12 -1.32 6.96 3.16
C LEU A 12 -2.37 5.86 2.98
N GLU A 13 -3.03 5.49 4.07
CA GLU A 13 -4.16 4.56 4.07
C GLU A 13 -5.34 5.16 4.82
N VAL A 14 -6.54 4.84 4.34
CA VAL A 14 -7.77 5.44 4.88
C VAL A 14 -8.66 4.33 5.40
N ASP A 15 -8.98 4.41 6.68
CA ASP A 15 -10.12 3.72 7.26
C ASP A 15 -11.38 4.54 7.00
N TRP A 16 -12.13 4.13 5.97
CA TRP A 16 -13.33 4.84 5.54
C TRP A 16 -14.53 4.63 6.49
N ILE A 17 -14.45 3.65 7.41
CA ILE A 17 -15.50 3.35 8.38
C ILE A 17 -15.36 4.26 9.59
N HIS A 18 -14.14 4.33 10.13
CA HIS A 18 -13.84 5.09 11.36
C HIS A 18 -13.34 6.51 11.07
N ARG A 19 -13.15 6.87 9.80
CA ARG A 19 -12.64 8.18 9.35
C ARG A 19 -11.25 8.46 9.89
N ILE A 20 -10.38 7.47 9.78
CA ILE A 20 -9.00 7.54 10.24
C ILE A 20 -8.10 7.50 9.02
N VAL A 21 -7.08 8.35 9.00
CA VAL A 21 -5.99 8.30 8.04
C VAL A 21 -4.73 7.83 8.77
N TYR A 22 -4.16 6.74 8.25
CA TYR A 22 -2.88 6.21 8.67
C TYR A 22 -1.82 6.74 7.73
N ALA A 23 -0.96 7.62 8.24
CA ALA A 23 0.07 8.27 7.46
C ALA A 23 1.44 7.71 7.84
N LEU A 24 2.03 6.95 6.93
CA LEU A 24 3.37 6.41 7.09
C LEU A 24 4.37 7.53 6.88
N TYR A 25 5.23 7.77 7.86
CA TYR A 25 6.28 8.79 7.76
C TYR A 25 7.66 8.18 7.95
N ASP A 26 8.62 8.76 7.23
CA ASP A 26 10.05 8.45 7.34
C ASP A 26 10.81 9.72 7.74
N ASP A 27 11.72 9.56 8.70
CA ASP A 27 12.65 10.58 9.14
C ASP A 27 13.97 10.47 8.35
N LEU A 28 13.99 11.10 7.18
CA LEU A 28 15.17 11.17 6.32
C LEU A 28 16.30 12.05 6.91
N SER A 29 16.09 12.69 8.07
CA SER A 29 17.07 13.62 8.65
C SER A 29 18.21 12.93 9.41
N SER A 30 18.09 11.63 9.72
CA SER A 30 19.12 10.88 10.44
C SER A 30 19.92 9.97 9.51
N SER A 31 21.18 10.32 9.24
CA SER A 31 22.21 9.40 8.74
C SER A 31 22.67 8.37 9.79
N SER A 32 22.10 8.43 11.00
CA SER A 32 22.28 7.46 12.08
C SER A 32 21.20 6.38 12.03
N SER A 33 21.52 5.23 12.62
CA SER A 33 20.68 4.02 12.79
C SER A 33 19.39 4.21 13.61
N SER A 34 18.86 5.43 13.67
CA SER A 34 17.75 5.88 14.51
C SER A 34 16.70 6.64 13.67
N SER A 35 16.47 6.21 12.43
CA SER A 35 15.36 6.73 11.62
C SER A 35 14.05 6.45 12.36
N LEU A 36 13.38 7.52 12.81
CA LEU A 36 12.06 7.43 13.42
C LEU A 36 11.05 7.09 12.32
N ASN A 37 10.89 5.79 12.07
CA ASN A 37 9.85 5.26 11.20
C ASN A 37 8.60 4.95 12.03
N GLY A 38 7.45 5.40 11.55
CA GLY A 38 6.21 5.21 12.28
C GLY A 38 4.98 5.56 11.46
N ILE A 39 3.83 5.37 12.09
CA ILE A 39 2.53 5.64 11.48
C ILE A 39 1.85 6.70 12.34
N GLU A 40 1.53 7.85 11.74
CA GLU A 40 0.64 8.82 12.37
C GLU A 40 -0.82 8.42 12.12
N ILE A 41 -1.61 8.51 13.18
CA ILE A 41 -3.04 8.26 13.17
C ILE A 41 -3.73 9.61 13.24
N LEU A 42 -4.47 9.94 12.17
CA LEU A 42 -5.15 11.21 12.00
C LEU A 42 -6.66 10.96 11.91
N HIS A 43 -7.46 11.66 12.70
CA HIS A 43 -8.91 11.65 12.55
C HIS A 43 -9.35 12.68 11.53
N ALA A 44 -10.16 12.25 10.57
CA ALA A 44 -10.81 13.11 9.61
C ALA A 44 -12.14 13.63 10.15
N ASN A 45 -12.45 14.89 9.85
CA ASN A 45 -13.81 15.41 10.01
C ASN A 45 -14.77 14.74 9.00
N ASN A 46 -16.08 15.04 9.11
CA ASN A 46 -17.13 14.38 8.31
C ASN A 46 -16.86 14.33 6.80
N ASP A 47 -16.20 15.37 6.27
CA ASP A 47 -15.97 15.56 4.84
C ASP A 47 -14.49 15.39 4.44
N TYR A 48 -13.64 14.86 5.33
CA TYR A 48 -12.20 14.68 5.13
C TYR A 48 -11.44 15.97 4.75
N THR A 49 -12.02 17.14 5.03
CA THR A 49 -11.40 18.45 4.75
C THR A 49 -10.43 18.89 5.84
N GLN A 50 -10.51 18.28 7.03
CA GLN A 50 -9.61 18.54 8.14
C GLN A 50 -9.15 17.23 8.76
N LEU A 51 -7.84 17.16 9.06
CA LEU A 51 -7.20 16.06 9.74
C LEU A 51 -6.69 16.54 11.10
N ILE A 52 -7.01 15.79 12.15
CA ILE A 52 -6.57 16.05 13.52
C ILE A 52 -5.64 14.92 13.92
N PHE A 53 -4.41 15.26 14.29
CA PHE A 53 -3.47 14.29 14.85
C PHE A 53 -4.02 13.70 16.15
N VAL A 54 -4.08 12.37 16.23
CA VAL A 54 -4.57 11.64 17.41
C VAL A 54 -3.45 10.92 18.11
N ASN A 55 -2.68 10.13 17.35
CA ASN A 55 -1.65 9.28 17.94
C ASN A 55 -0.52 9.00 16.93
N ARG A 56 0.58 8.46 17.44
CA ARG A 56 1.74 8.00 16.65
C ARG A 56 2.15 6.61 17.10
N LEU A 57 2.22 5.69 16.14
CA LEU A 57 2.75 4.35 16.33
C LEU A 57 4.24 4.36 15.98
N THR A 58 5.10 4.15 16.98
CA THR A 58 6.55 4.02 16.79
C THR A 58 6.98 2.58 17.04
N PHE A 59 7.80 2.04 16.15
CA PHE A 59 8.25 0.66 16.25
C PHE A 59 9.76 0.63 16.47
N SER A 60 10.20 0.42 17.71
CA SER A 60 11.61 0.53 18.11
C SER A 60 12.55 -0.45 17.40
N ASN A 61 12.01 -1.56 16.89
CA ASN A 61 12.80 -2.63 16.27
C ASN A 61 12.66 -2.66 14.75
N MET A 62 11.83 -1.80 14.14
CA MET A 62 11.66 -1.78 12.68
C MET A 62 12.63 -0.77 12.08
N LYS A 63 13.48 -1.22 11.15
CA LYS A 63 14.47 -0.34 10.53
C LYS A 63 13.81 0.58 9.50
N THR A 64 13.00 0.02 8.61
CA THR A 64 12.22 0.80 7.64
C THR A 64 10.88 0.15 7.38
N ILE A 65 9.83 0.96 7.40
CA ILE A 65 8.48 0.55 7.04
C ILE A 65 8.25 0.98 5.59
N SER A 66 7.82 0.06 4.74
CA SER A 66 7.66 0.32 3.30
C SER A 66 6.21 0.50 2.86
N SER A 67 5.27 -0.14 3.55
CA SER A 67 3.85 -0.07 3.23
C SER A 67 3.01 -0.32 4.47
N VAL A 68 1.84 0.29 4.48
CA VAL A 68 0.76 0.04 5.44
C VAL A 68 -0.51 -0.20 4.64
N ASN A 69 -1.39 -1.08 5.11
CA ASN A 69 -2.76 -1.24 4.63
C ASN A 69 -3.71 -1.47 5.80
N VAL A 70 -4.96 -1.06 5.65
CA VAL A 70 -5.98 -1.16 6.69
C VAL A 70 -7.11 -2.09 6.26
N HIS A 71 -7.53 -2.98 7.14
CA HIS A 71 -8.73 -3.79 6.97
C HIS A 71 -9.77 -3.38 8.02
N PRO A 72 -10.56 -2.31 7.76
CA PRO A 72 -11.39 -1.70 8.79
C PRO A 72 -12.53 -2.61 9.25
N LEU A 73 -13.03 -3.50 8.39
CA LEU A 73 -14.05 -4.49 8.74
C LEU A 73 -13.56 -5.60 9.68
N GLN A 74 -12.27 -5.93 9.65
CA GLN A 74 -11.67 -6.93 10.54
C GLN A 74 -10.94 -6.27 11.72
N GLY A 75 -10.75 -4.95 11.69
CA GLY A 75 -10.09 -4.20 12.75
C GLY A 75 -8.57 -4.36 12.76
N TYR A 76 -7.94 -4.61 11.59
CA TYR A 76 -6.49 -4.84 11.50
C TYR A 76 -5.75 -3.82 10.64
N LEU A 77 -4.50 -3.54 11.03
CA LEU A 77 -3.48 -2.93 10.20
C LEU A 77 -2.48 -4.00 9.77
N TYR A 78 -2.03 -3.92 8.53
CA TYR A 78 -0.94 -4.71 7.97
C TYR A 78 0.21 -3.79 7.63
N ILE A 79 1.40 -4.08 8.13
CA ILE A 79 2.55 -3.19 8.06
C ILE A 79 3.74 -3.99 7.55
N SER A 80 4.29 -3.62 6.39
CA SER A 80 5.54 -4.22 5.92
C SER A 80 6.73 -3.42 6.41
N ALA A 81 7.68 -4.11 7.02
CA ALA A 81 8.97 -3.53 7.38
C ALA A 81 10.11 -4.47 7.01
N TYR A 82 11.25 -3.90 6.67
CA TYR A 82 12.47 -4.66 6.43
C TYR A 82 13.55 -4.30 7.45
N TYR A 83 14.30 -5.31 7.87
CA TYR A 83 15.44 -5.16 8.80
C TYR A 83 16.75 -4.96 8.04
N ASP A 84 16.88 -5.62 6.90
CA ASP A 84 18.00 -5.56 5.99
C ASP A 84 17.53 -5.75 4.54
N SER A 85 18.46 -5.83 3.60
CA SER A 85 18.15 -5.99 2.18
C SER A 85 17.65 -7.39 1.79
N GLN A 86 17.60 -8.32 2.74
CA GLN A 86 17.27 -9.74 2.54
C GLN A 86 16.11 -10.22 3.42
N HIS A 87 15.63 -9.42 4.36
CA HIS A 87 14.59 -9.86 5.30
C HIS A 87 13.55 -8.78 5.53
N SER A 88 12.29 -9.13 5.23
CA SER A 88 11.11 -8.36 5.62
C SER A 88 10.18 -9.16 6.49
N LEU A 89 9.47 -8.46 7.36
CA LEU A 89 8.29 -8.96 8.02
C LEU A 89 7.08 -8.15 7.59
N ILE A 90 5.94 -8.83 7.53
CA ILE A 90 4.65 -8.18 7.57
C ILE A 90 4.12 -8.38 8.96
N TYR A 91 3.84 -7.29 9.65
CA TYR A 91 3.18 -7.28 10.94
C TYR A 91 1.69 -7.12 10.77
N ARG A 92 0.95 -7.64 11.75
CA ARG A 92 -0.47 -7.38 11.96
C ARG A 92 -0.63 -6.72 13.33
N SER A 93 -1.48 -5.71 13.42
CA SER A 93 -1.89 -5.11 14.70
C SER A 93 -3.38 -4.77 14.65
N LEU A 94 -3.98 -4.48 15.80
CA LEU A 94 -5.27 -3.79 15.83
C LEU A 94 -5.15 -2.38 15.24
N LEU A 95 -6.28 -1.76 14.90
CA LEU A 95 -6.36 -0.41 14.31
C LEU A 95 -5.73 0.70 15.16
N ASP A 96 -5.61 0.48 16.47
CA ASP A 96 -4.96 1.40 17.41
C ASP A 96 -3.45 1.12 17.57
N GLY A 97 -2.91 0.15 16.82
CA GLY A 97 -1.52 -0.28 16.88
C GLY A 97 -1.21 -1.29 18.00
N SER A 98 -2.17 -1.66 18.83
CA SER A 98 -1.98 -2.68 19.86
C SER A 98 -1.95 -4.09 19.29
N ASN A 99 -1.52 -5.07 20.09
CA ASN A 99 -1.40 -6.48 19.68
C ASN A 99 -0.59 -6.67 18.39
N LEU A 100 0.51 -5.94 18.25
CA LEU A 100 1.43 -6.09 17.14
C LEU A 100 2.08 -7.47 17.19
N GLU A 101 1.92 -8.24 16.11
CA GLU A 101 2.52 -9.56 15.94
C GLU A 101 3.14 -9.70 14.55
N THR A 102 4.16 -10.55 14.44
CA THR A 102 4.68 -10.97 13.14
C THR A 102 3.64 -11.86 12.46
N PHE A 103 3.14 -11.42 11.31
CA PHE A 103 2.12 -12.13 10.54
C PHE A 103 2.75 -12.98 9.43
N ILE A 104 3.70 -12.42 8.66
CA ILE A 104 4.42 -13.13 7.60
C ILE A 104 5.91 -12.81 7.69
N THR A 105 6.76 -13.83 7.48
CA THR A 105 8.21 -13.70 7.31
C THR A 105 8.59 -13.88 5.85
N LEU A 106 9.33 -12.93 5.30
CA LEU A 106 9.75 -12.89 3.89
C LEU A 106 11.26 -12.72 3.79
N TYR A 107 11.88 -13.47 2.88
CA TYR A 107 13.33 -13.42 2.64
C TYR A 107 13.71 -12.42 1.55
N GLN A 108 12.91 -11.35 1.40
CA GLN A 108 13.14 -10.25 0.49
C GLN A 108 12.38 -8.99 0.95
N PRO A 109 12.85 -7.77 0.60
CA PRO A 109 12.12 -6.52 0.76
C PRO A 109 10.72 -6.52 0.14
N VAL A 110 9.70 -6.15 0.93
CA VAL A 110 8.36 -5.81 0.42
C VAL A 110 8.37 -4.36 -0.03
N LEU A 111 7.96 -4.09 -1.28
CA LEU A 111 7.92 -2.75 -1.85
C LEU A 111 6.56 -2.08 -1.68
N SER A 112 5.47 -2.84 -1.84
CA SER A 112 4.12 -2.32 -1.74
C SER A 112 3.14 -3.45 -1.46
N MET A 113 1.99 -3.11 -0.88
CA MET A 113 0.95 -4.04 -0.52
C MET A 113 -0.44 -3.48 -0.84
N THR A 114 -1.41 -4.36 -1.08
CA THR A 114 -2.83 -4.03 -1.18
C THR A 114 -3.71 -5.18 -0.68
N ILE A 115 -4.94 -4.89 -0.27
CA ILE A 115 -5.88 -5.88 0.29
C ILE A 115 -7.04 -6.10 -0.69
N ASP A 116 -7.37 -7.36 -0.93
CA ASP A 116 -8.68 -7.79 -1.42
C ASP A 116 -9.61 -8.00 -0.23
N TYR A 117 -10.60 -7.12 -0.07
CA TYR A 117 -11.58 -7.22 1.01
C TYR A 117 -12.67 -8.27 0.75
N ARG A 118 -12.90 -8.66 -0.52
CA ARG A 118 -13.93 -9.65 -0.89
C ARG A 118 -13.42 -11.06 -0.72
N HIS A 119 -12.19 -11.30 -1.17
CA HIS A 119 -11.46 -12.54 -0.90
C HIS A 119 -10.31 -12.17 0.02
N PRO A 120 -10.43 -12.36 1.35
CA PRO A 120 -9.53 -11.79 2.34
C PRO A 120 -8.08 -12.21 2.06
N ARG A 121 -7.38 -11.40 1.27
CA ARG A 121 -6.03 -11.65 0.78
C ARG A 121 -5.24 -10.35 0.79
N LEU A 122 -3.99 -10.46 1.21
CA LEU A 122 -2.99 -9.41 1.11
C LEU A 122 -2.09 -9.73 -0.09
N TYR A 123 -2.07 -8.85 -1.08
CA TYR A 123 -1.18 -8.91 -2.22
C TYR A 123 0.06 -8.07 -1.93
N VAL A 124 1.23 -8.60 -2.26
CA VAL A 124 2.52 -7.99 -1.95
C VAL A 124 3.42 -7.99 -3.16
N ILE A 125 4.11 -6.87 -3.41
CA ILE A 125 5.23 -6.80 -4.35
C ILE A 125 6.52 -7.06 -3.57
N LEU A 126 7.30 -8.03 -4.01
CA LEU A 126 8.66 -8.28 -3.55
C LEU A 126 9.69 -7.58 -4.44
N SER A 127 10.84 -7.24 -3.86
CA SER A 127 11.94 -6.62 -4.61
C SER A 127 12.55 -7.49 -5.71
N SER A 128 12.32 -8.81 -5.72
CA SER A 128 12.63 -9.69 -6.86
C SER A 128 11.84 -9.37 -8.12
N GLY A 129 10.72 -8.64 -8.00
CA GLY A 129 9.73 -8.49 -9.06
C GLY A 129 8.59 -9.51 -8.99
N GLU A 130 8.51 -10.32 -7.94
CA GLU A 130 7.40 -11.23 -7.71
C GLU A 130 6.21 -10.51 -7.06
N ILE A 131 5.00 -10.90 -7.47
CA ILE A 131 3.77 -10.61 -6.75
C ILE A 131 3.30 -11.90 -6.10
N GLU A 132 3.10 -11.85 -4.80
CA GLU A 132 2.55 -12.93 -4.01
C GLU A 132 1.23 -12.48 -3.36
N SER A 133 0.38 -13.43 -3.01
CA SER A 133 -0.80 -13.18 -2.19
C SER A 133 -0.88 -14.13 -1.01
N TYR A 134 -1.40 -13.63 0.09
CA TYR A 134 -1.49 -14.32 1.37
C TYR A 134 -2.92 -14.26 1.88
N ALA A 135 -3.50 -15.38 2.27
CA ALA A 135 -4.82 -15.37 2.92
C ALA A 135 -4.73 -14.73 4.31
N ILE A 136 -5.63 -13.80 4.61
CA ILE A 136 -5.61 -13.01 5.86
C ILE A 136 -6.78 -13.28 6.81
N ASP A 137 -7.71 -14.15 6.42
CA ASP A 137 -8.78 -14.69 7.27
C ASP A 137 -8.34 -15.85 8.16
N SER A 138 -7.15 -16.40 7.91
CA SER A 138 -6.62 -17.55 8.63
C SER A 138 -5.60 -17.15 9.70
N SER A 139 -5.45 -17.98 10.73
CA SER A 139 -4.38 -17.82 11.73
C SER A 139 -2.99 -18.16 11.18
N GLN A 140 -2.93 -18.87 10.05
CA GLN A 140 -1.69 -19.23 9.35
C GLN A 140 -1.80 -18.83 7.87
N PRO A 141 -1.27 -17.66 7.48
CA PRO A 141 -1.40 -17.18 6.11
C PRO A 141 -0.73 -18.16 5.15
N TRP A 142 -1.49 -18.65 4.17
CA TRP A 142 -0.96 -19.48 3.09
C TRP A 142 -0.72 -18.63 1.85
N LYS A 143 0.34 -18.99 1.11
CA LYS A 143 0.90 -18.22 0.01
C LYS A 143 0.38 -18.69 -1.34
N THR A 144 0.23 -17.77 -2.28
CA THR A 144 0.09 -18.06 -3.71
C THR A 144 0.98 -17.12 -4.51
N ASN A 145 1.77 -17.67 -5.42
CA ASN A 145 2.51 -16.88 -6.39
C ASN A 145 1.52 -16.37 -7.44
N VAL A 146 1.40 -15.05 -7.58
CA VAL A 146 0.45 -14.42 -8.50
C VAL A 146 1.14 -14.16 -9.84
N TYR A 147 2.30 -13.49 -9.80
CA TYR A 147 3.02 -13.12 -11.01
C TYR A 147 4.52 -12.96 -10.74
N ASN A 148 5.35 -13.08 -11.78
CA ASN A 148 6.78 -12.81 -11.72
C ASN A 148 7.19 -11.96 -12.92
N PHE A 149 7.51 -10.70 -12.67
CA PHE A 149 7.96 -9.77 -13.70
C PHE A 149 9.40 -10.08 -14.12
N LYS A 150 9.61 -10.34 -15.41
CA LYS A 150 10.95 -10.48 -16.00
C LYS A 150 11.40 -9.14 -16.53
N ASN A 151 12.60 -8.69 -16.12
CA ASN A 151 13.30 -7.51 -16.64
C ASN A 151 12.62 -6.15 -16.38
N VAL A 152 11.55 -6.10 -15.58
CA VAL A 152 10.95 -4.85 -15.10
C VAL A 152 10.80 -4.91 -13.59
N ARG A 153 10.77 -3.75 -12.94
CA ARG A 153 10.71 -3.65 -11.49
C ARG A 153 9.35 -3.10 -11.05
N PRO A 154 8.40 -3.94 -10.61
CA PRO A 154 7.17 -3.45 -9.98
C PRO A 154 7.51 -2.73 -8.68
N TYR A 155 6.75 -1.68 -8.35
CA TYR A 155 6.97 -0.94 -7.10
C TYR A 155 5.70 -0.42 -6.42
N SER A 156 4.57 -0.36 -7.12
CA SER A 156 3.29 -0.02 -6.51
C SER A 156 2.20 -0.92 -7.04
N ILE A 157 1.31 -1.36 -6.17
CA ILE A 157 0.21 -2.27 -6.51
C ILE A 157 -1.09 -1.72 -5.95
N ASP A 158 -2.16 -1.95 -6.69
CA ASP A 158 -3.49 -1.87 -6.15
C ASP A 158 -4.45 -2.83 -6.83
N LEU A 159 -5.54 -3.15 -6.14
CA LEU A 159 -6.52 -4.12 -6.59
C LEU A 159 -7.92 -3.54 -6.47
N HIS A 160 -8.76 -3.91 -7.44
CA HIS A 160 -10.21 -3.81 -7.29
C HIS A 160 -10.88 -4.94 -8.05
N ASP A 161 -11.83 -5.58 -7.38
CA ASP A 161 -12.52 -6.77 -7.88
C ASP A 161 -11.50 -7.83 -8.31
N ASP A 162 -11.48 -8.19 -9.58
CA ASP A 162 -10.54 -9.13 -10.17
C ASP A 162 -9.43 -8.45 -10.94
N THR A 163 -9.29 -7.12 -10.84
CA THR A 163 -8.33 -6.32 -11.61
C THR A 163 -7.19 -5.83 -10.73
N LEU A 164 -6.00 -6.35 -11.01
CA LEU A 164 -4.73 -5.96 -10.42
C LEU A 164 -4.05 -4.89 -11.27
N VAL A 165 -3.70 -3.77 -10.66
CA VAL A 165 -2.94 -2.69 -11.29
C VAL A 165 -1.59 -2.55 -10.63
N VAL A 166 -0.54 -2.52 -11.44
CA VAL A 166 0.83 -2.50 -10.98
C VAL A 166 1.58 -1.41 -11.72
N MET A 167 2.28 -0.56 -10.99
CA MET A 167 3.28 0.35 -11.57
C MET A 167 4.61 -0.37 -11.66
N ILE A 168 5.21 -0.32 -12.84
CA ILE A 168 6.48 -0.96 -13.14
C ILE A 168 7.49 0.09 -13.64
N PHE A 169 8.71 0.01 -13.13
CA PHE A 169 9.87 0.75 -13.62
C PHE A 169 10.58 -0.11 -14.68
N ASN A 170 10.69 0.43 -15.89
CA ASN A 170 11.36 -0.24 -17.00
C ASN A 170 12.81 0.25 -17.08
N SER A 171 13.77 -0.60 -16.70
CA SER A 171 15.19 -0.22 -16.69
C SER A 171 15.77 0.01 -18.10
N SER A 172 15.13 -0.53 -19.15
CA SER A 172 15.55 -0.34 -20.53
C SER A 172 15.14 1.02 -21.10
N ASP A 173 14.12 1.65 -20.52
CA ASP A 173 13.64 2.98 -20.86
C ASP A 173 13.41 3.79 -19.57
N SER A 174 14.51 4.30 -19.00
CA SER A 174 14.50 5.05 -17.74
C SER A 174 13.75 6.38 -17.79
N THR A 175 13.18 6.73 -18.95
CA THR A 175 12.46 8.00 -19.13
C THR A 175 11.00 7.92 -18.67
N TYR A 176 10.43 6.71 -18.58
CA TYR A 176 9.04 6.53 -18.17
C TYR A 176 8.82 5.25 -17.39
N ASP A 177 7.90 5.33 -16.44
CA ASP A 177 7.28 4.17 -15.83
C ASP A 177 6.03 3.76 -16.61
N GLU A 178 5.68 2.51 -16.45
CA GLU A 178 4.57 1.86 -17.13
C GLU A 178 3.54 1.39 -16.10
N MET A 179 2.29 1.34 -16.52
CA MET A 179 1.21 0.74 -15.74
C MET A 179 0.80 -0.57 -16.41
N TRP A 180 0.84 -1.64 -15.64
CA TRP A 180 0.38 -2.96 -16.02
C TRP A 180 -0.98 -3.23 -15.36
N VAL A 181 -1.92 -3.77 -16.14
CA VAL A 181 -3.28 -4.07 -15.69
C VAL A 181 -3.64 -5.49 -16.09
N GLU A 182 -3.84 -6.36 -15.10
CA GLU A 182 -4.32 -7.72 -15.30
C GLU A 182 -5.70 -7.89 -14.67
N LYS A 183 -6.57 -8.64 -15.33
CA LYS A 183 -7.78 -9.20 -14.73
C LYS A 183 -7.54 -10.69 -14.53
N PHE A 184 -7.62 -11.21 -13.30
CA PHE A 184 -7.15 -12.56 -12.98
C PHE A 184 -7.56 -13.61 -14.02
N GLY A 185 -6.55 -14.24 -14.65
CA GLY A 185 -6.75 -15.27 -15.68
C GLY A 185 -6.73 -14.76 -17.13
N LYS A 186 -6.59 -13.44 -17.35
CA LYS A 186 -6.35 -12.86 -18.66
C LYS A 186 -5.63 -11.52 -18.52
N ILE A 187 -4.43 -11.40 -19.08
CA ILE A 187 -3.81 -10.09 -19.29
C ILE A 187 -4.76 -9.30 -20.19
N VAL A 188 -5.43 -8.29 -19.63
CA VAL A 188 -6.50 -7.57 -20.34
C VAL A 188 -5.90 -6.55 -21.29
N THR A 189 -4.77 -5.94 -20.91
CA THR A 189 -4.13 -4.91 -21.71
C THR A 189 -2.64 -4.73 -21.38
N ASP A 190 -1.78 -4.85 -22.40
CA ASP A 190 -0.42 -4.26 -22.43
C ASP A 190 -0.51 -2.74 -22.71
N GLN A 191 -1.34 -2.02 -21.95
CA GLN A 191 -1.52 -0.58 -22.13
C GLN A 191 -0.46 0.17 -21.34
N TYR A 192 0.73 0.25 -21.93
CA TYR A 192 1.83 1.08 -21.46
C TYR A 192 1.48 2.57 -21.62
N ARG A 193 0.79 3.15 -20.63
CA ARG A 193 0.89 4.60 -20.45
C ARG A 193 2.23 4.90 -19.83
N LYS A 194 3.00 5.71 -20.55
CA LYS A 194 4.26 6.26 -20.10
C LYS A 194 3.99 7.40 -19.13
N PHE A 195 4.43 7.23 -17.89
CA PHE A 195 4.31 8.24 -16.85
C PHE A 195 5.70 8.71 -16.43
N ASN A 196 5.85 9.99 -16.13
CA ASN A 196 7.14 10.52 -15.66
C ASN A 196 7.22 10.43 -14.13
N MET A 197 7.84 9.36 -13.61
CA MET A 197 8.04 9.10 -12.16
C MET A 197 6.78 9.03 -11.29
N PRO A 198 5.74 8.25 -11.64
CA PRO A 198 4.70 7.90 -10.68
C PRO A 198 5.27 7.14 -9.49
N MET A 199 4.73 7.38 -8.30
CA MET A 199 5.22 6.75 -7.07
C MET A 199 4.24 5.71 -6.55
N ILE A 200 2.95 5.99 -6.67
CA ILE A 200 1.89 5.18 -6.07
C ILE A 200 0.73 5.08 -7.07
N VAL A 201 0.17 3.87 -7.19
CA VAL A 201 -1.15 3.65 -7.79
C VAL A 201 -2.18 3.38 -6.70
N ARG A 202 -3.35 4.01 -6.84
CA ARG A 202 -4.54 3.73 -6.05
C ARG A 202 -5.78 3.60 -6.93
N TYR A 203 -6.50 2.50 -6.78
CA TYR A 203 -7.83 2.30 -7.34
C TYR A 203 -8.86 2.96 -6.42
N ILE A 204 -9.73 3.81 -6.97
CA ILE A 204 -10.80 4.50 -6.24
C ILE A 204 -12.14 4.16 -6.86
N HIS A 205 -12.91 3.37 -6.12
CA HIS A 205 -14.26 2.99 -6.51
C HIS A 205 -15.05 2.77 -5.25
N GLU A 206 -16.30 3.20 -5.25
CA GLU A 206 -17.15 3.06 -4.06
C GLU A 206 -17.33 1.58 -3.63
N PHE A 207 -17.23 0.60 -4.54
CA PHE A 207 -17.28 -0.82 -4.20
C PHE A 207 -15.95 -1.40 -3.70
N LYS A 208 -14.84 -0.68 -3.88
CA LYS A 208 -13.58 -1.07 -3.25
C LYS A 208 -13.64 -0.90 -1.73
N TYR A 209 -14.45 0.05 -1.29
CA TYR A 209 -14.65 0.39 0.11
C TYR A 209 -16.02 -0.10 0.53
N PRO A 210 -16.22 -1.41 0.78
CA PRO A 210 -17.52 -1.97 1.09
C PRO A 210 -18.17 -1.18 2.22
N ARG A 211 -19.30 -0.54 1.88
CA ARG A 211 -20.28 -0.03 2.82
C ARG A 211 -21.35 -1.10 2.98
N VAL A 212 -22.07 -1.05 4.09
CA VAL A 212 -23.21 -1.95 4.34
C VAL A 212 -24.34 -1.76 3.31
N ASP A 213 -24.34 -0.67 2.51
CA ASP A 213 -25.35 -0.45 1.48
C ASP A 213 -24.89 0.55 0.40
N THR A 214 -24.75 0.14 -0.87
CA THR A 214 -24.66 1.06 -2.04
C THR A 214 -25.05 0.36 -3.34
N SER A 215 -26.03 0.90 -4.06
CA SER A 215 -26.68 0.28 -5.23
C SER A 215 -26.40 0.99 -6.58
N ASN A 216 -25.44 1.91 -6.70
CA ASN A 216 -25.15 2.59 -7.98
C ASN A 216 -23.75 3.20 -8.07
N SER A 217 -22.93 2.73 -9.01
CA SER A 217 -21.47 2.77 -8.87
C SER A 217 -20.67 3.01 -10.15
N LYS A 218 -19.63 3.85 -10.09
CA LYS A 218 -18.61 4.05 -11.14
C LYS A 218 -17.20 3.85 -10.59
N SER A 219 -16.30 3.32 -11.42
CA SER A 219 -14.90 3.02 -11.11
C SER A 219 -13.94 4.14 -11.55
N ILE A 220 -12.93 4.49 -10.74
CA ILE A 220 -11.92 5.52 -11.04
C ILE A 220 -10.52 5.05 -10.58
N PHE A 221 -9.44 5.45 -11.25
CA PHE A 221 -8.06 5.20 -10.80
C PHE A 221 -7.31 6.51 -10.57
N TYR A 222 -6.40 6.48 -9.61
CA TYR A 222 -5.56 7.61 -9.24
C TYR A 222 -4.11 7.18 -9.21
N CYS A 223 -3.25 7.98 -9.83
CA CYS A 223 -1.81 7.86 -9.70
C CYS A 223 -1.27 9.20 -9.20
N SER A 224 -0.47 9.17 -8.12
CA SER A 224 0.15 10.38 -7.59
C SER A 224 1.56 10.56 -8.18
N LEU A 225 1.80 11.74 -8.75
CA LEU A 225 3.13 12.27 -9.03
C LEU A 225 3.51 13.21 -7.88
N TRP A 226 4.81 13.37 -7.62
CA TRP A 226 5.40 14.24 -6.59
C TRP A 226 4.81 15.66 -6.48
N LYS A 227 4.10 16.16 -7.51
CA LYS A 227 3.43 17.47 -7.51
C LYS A 227 2.06 17.53 -8.21
N ASN A 228 1.57 16.46 -8.83
CA ASN A 228 0.31 16.48 -9.60
C ASN A 228 -0.43 15.13 -9.52
N LEU A 229 -1.73 15.18 -9.26
CA LEU A 229 -2.61 14.01 -9.34
C LEU A 229 -2.92 13.75 -10.82
N THR A 230 -2.48 12.61 -11.38
CA THR A 230 -2.80 12.27 -12.77
C THR A 230 -3.95 11.28 -12.80
N TYR A 231 -5.04 11.71 -13.44
CA TYR A 231 -6.25 10.93 -13.61
C TYR A 231 -6.12 9.94 -14.78
N VAL A 232 -6.55 8.71 -14.56
CA VAL A 232 -6.78 7.75 -15.62
C VAL A 232 -8.16 7.12 -15.40
N SER A 233 -9.10 7.38 -16.31
CA SER A 233 -10.34 6.60 -16.36
C SER A 233 -10.24 5.46 -17.35
N TYR A 234 -10.94 4.39 -17.00
CA TYR A 234 -11.27 3.28 -17.87
C TYR A 234 -12.79 3.18 -17.96
N ASN A 235 -13.30 2.90 -19.16
CA ASN A 235 -14.70 2.53 -19.40
C ASN A 235 -14.83 1.01 -19.39
#